data_AF-A0A8X6GH48-F1
#
_entry.id   AF-A0A8X6GH48-F1
#
_cell.length_a   1.000
_cell.length_b   1.000
_cell.length_c   1.000
_cell.angle_alpha   90.00
_cell.angle_beta   90.00
_cell.angle_gamma   90.00
#
_symmetry.space_group_name_H-M   'P 1'
#
loop_
_entity.id
_entity.type
_entity.pdbx_description
1 polymer ?
#
loop_
_entity_poly.entity_id
_entity_poly.type
_entity_poly.pdbx_seq_one_letter_code
_entity_poly.pdbx_strand_id
1 'polypeptide(L)'
;MEACHDDESDANDINMPGPSQPIMICWEKRGKIQKTIPNFDSETGFSDEIMNMDDQSPVAIFLALFSVVIMESIVFQSNIYATQSGKNFSRLTLEELILFLAMNLTMGVKRLPSYRDYWSTSDILHDPYVSSLMPVTRFTWIFGNFHLNANTLMKKKA
;
A
#
# COMPACT_ATOMS: atom_id res chain seq x y z
N MET A 1 -5.80 17.92 -19.44
CA MET A 1 -4.62 18.76 -19.18
C MET A 1 -5.03 19.64 -18.00
N GLU A 2 -4.12 19.83 -17.03
CA GLU A 2 -4.34 20.34 -15.66
C GLU A 2 -4.94 19.33 -14.67
N ALA A 3 -4.41 19.14 -13.46
CA ALA A 3 -3.17 19.64 -12.87
C ALA A 3 -2.76 18.66 -11.75
N CYS A 4 -1.50 18.23 -11.74
CA CYS A 4 -0.86 17.80 -10.51
C CYS A 4 -0.77 19.06 -9.66
N HIS A 5 -1.60 19.17 -8.63
CA HIS A 5 -1.46 20.23 -7.65
C HIS A 5 -0.47 19.75 -6.61
N ASP A 6 0.64 20.47 -6.56
CA ASP A 6 1.66 20.41 -5.53
C ASP A 6 1.04 20.91 -4.22
N ASP A 7 0.45 20.01 -3.44
CA ASP A 7 0.32 20.23 -2.01
C ASP A 7 1.61 19.68 -1.38
N GLU A 8 2.55 20.58 -1.08
CA GLU A 8 3.67 20.32 -0.18
C GLU A 8 3.10 19.92 1.19
N SER A 9 2.84 18.63 1.38
CA SER A 9 2.74 18.06 2.71
C SER A 9 4.14 17.96 3.28
N ASP A 10 4.30 18.41 4.52
CA ASP A 10 5.49 18.38 5.40
C ASP A 10 6.10 16.96 5.56
N ALA A 11 6.56 16.35 4.46
CA ALA A 11 7.16 15.01 4.39
C ALA A 11 8.68 15.06 4.64
N ASN A 12 9.17 16.08 5.34
CA ASN A 12 10.59 16.42 5.40
C ASN A 12 11.44 15.59 6.38
N ASP A 13 10.99 14.44 6.90
CA ASP A 13 11.81 13.68 7.86
C ASP A 13 11.79 12.14 7.71
N ILE A 14 11.39 11.61 6.55
CA ILE A 14 11.53 10.16 6.29
C ILE A 14 12.53 9.95 5.16
N ASN A 15 13.82 9.88 5.52
CA ASN A 15 14.88 9.43 4.62
C ASN A 15 14.71 7.92 4.35
N MET A 16 13.77 7.56 3.48
CA MET A 16 13.49 6.17 3.12
C MET A 16 14.26 5.80 1.85
N PRO A 17 14.99 4.68 1.85
CA PRO A 17 15.62 4.17 0.63
C PRO A 17 14.53 3.84 -0.39
N GLY A 18 14.73 4.30 -1.62
CA GLY A 18 13.78 4.13 -2.72
C GLY A 18 14.49 4.17 -4.08
N PRO A 19 13.79 3.77 -5.15
CA PRO A 19 14.37 3.78 -6.49
C PRO A 19 14.85 5.18 -6.87
N SER A 20 15.93 5.27 -7.64
CA SER A 20 16.58 6.54 -8.00
C SER A 20 15.67 7.47 -8.80
N GLN A 21 14.64 6.91 -9.43
CA GLN A 21 13.62 7.63 -10.19
C GLN A 21 12.23 7.18 -9.70
N PRO A 22 11.48 8.05 -8.99
CA PRO A 22 10.14 7.72 -8.55
C PRO A 22 9.21 7.49 -9.75
N ILE A 23 8.55 6.33 -9.80
CA ILE A 23 7.60 6.02 -10.87
C ILE A 23 6.34 6.87 -10.66
N MET A 24 6.02 7.74 -11.63
CA MET A 24 4.72 8.41 -11.67
C MET A 24 3.62 7.38 -11.90
N ILE A 25 2.67 7.29 -10.96
CA ILE A 25 1.62 6.26 -10.99
C ILE A 25 0.42 6.79 -11.77
N CYS A 26 0.20 6.21 -12.95
CA CYS A 26 -1.00 6.43 -13.75
C CYS A 26 -1.73 5.11 -13.96
N TRP A 27 -2.94 4.99 -13.40
CA TRP A 27 -3.80 3.84 -13.62
C TRP A 27 -4.61 4.02 -14.90
N GLU A 28 -4.28 3.24 -15.92
CA GLU A 28 -5.02 3.23 -17.18
C GLU A 28 -5.85 1.96 -17.34
N LYS A 29 -7.03 2.12 -17.93
CA LYS A 29 -7.87 0.97 -18.30
C LYS A 29 -7.20 0.24 -19.47
N ARG A 30 -6.52 -0.87 -19.18
CA ARG A 30 -6.03 -1.76 -20.24
C ARG A 30 -7.20 -2.33 -21.04
N GLY A 31 -7.06 -2.34 -22.36
CA GLY A 31 -8.02 -2.96 -23.29
C GLY A 31 -8.03 -4.50 -23.19
N LYS A 32 -8.50 -5.18 -24.24
CA LYS A 32 -8.42 -6.65 -24.30
C LYS A 32 -6.94 -7.08 -24.24
N ILE A 33 -6.52 -7.68 -23.13
CA ILE A 33 -5.18 -8.23 -22.97
C ILE A 33 -4.97 -9.32 -24.04
N GLN A 34 -3.83 -9.31 -24.73
CA GLN A 34 -3.48 -10.39 -25.65
C GLN A 34 -3.44 -11.71 -24.86
N LYS A 35 -4.17 -12.72 -25.32
CA LYS A 35 -4.23 -14.04 -24.68
C LYS A 35 -2.99 -14.90 -24.95
N THR A 36 -2.10 -14.42 -25.81
CA THR A 36 -0.86 -15.11 -26.15
C THR A 36 0.14 -14.92 -25.02
N ILE A 37 0.61 -16.02 -24.47
CA ILE A 37 1.72 -16.02 -23.51
C ILE A 37 2.96 -15.53 -24.29
N PRO A 38 3.63 -14.46 -23.85
CA PRO A 38 4.87 -14.03 -24.49
C PRO A 38 5.95 -15.11 -24.30
N ASN A 39 6.82 -15.26 -25.28
CA ASN A 39 8.00 -16.11 -25.10
C ASN A 39 8.96 -15.42 -24.12
N PHE A 40 9.32 -16.12 -23.05
CA PHE A 40 10.18 -15.63 -21.98
C PHE A 40 11.66 -15.91 -22.30
N ASP A 41 12.13 -15.37 -23.44
CA ASP A 41 13.46 -15.65 -23.99
C ASP A 41 14.54 -14.65 -23.49
N SER A 42 14.15 -13.68 -22.67
CA SER A 42 15.04 -12.67 -22.10
C SER A 42 15.85 -13.23 -20.92
N GLU A 43 17.01 -12.63 -20.65
CA GLU A 43 17.77 -12.91 -19.43
C GLU A 43 16.87 -12.75 -18.19
N THR A 44 16.99 -13.70 -17.28
CA THR A 44 16.24 -13.75 -16.02
C THR A 44 17.16 -13.42 -14.85
N GLY A 45 16.68 -12.66 -13.88
CA GLY A 45 17.45 -12.33 -12.69
C GLY A 45 16.95 -11.06 -12.03
N PHE A 46 17.66 -10.62 -10.98
CA PHE A 46 17.46 -9.28 -10.43
C PHE A 46 18.03 -8.24 -11.40
N SER A 47 17.41 -7.06 -11.44
CA SER A 47 17.94 -5.95 -12.21
C SER A 47 19.25 -5.42 -11.62
N ASP A 48 20.05 -4.76 -12.44
CA ASP A 48 21.26 -4.06 -11.98
C ASP A 48 20.95 -3.03 -10.89
N GLU A 49 19.77 -2.40 -10.93
CA GLU A 49 19.31 -1.47 -9.90
C GLU A 49 19.22 -2.15 -8.52
N ILE A 50 18.65 -3.36 -8.44
CA ILE A 50 18.54 -4.12 -7.20
C ILE A 50 19.91 -4.69 -6.78
N MET A 51 20.70 -5.18 -7.73
CA MET A 51 22.02 -5.77 -7.43
C MET A 51 23.04 -4.76 -6.90
N ASN A 52 22.93 -3.49 -7.33
CA ASN A 52 23.85 -2.43 -6.97
C ASN A 52 23.31 -1.49 -5.88
N MET A 53 22.27 -1.89 -5.13
CA MET A 53 21.80 -1.11 -3.97
C MET A 53 22.86 -1.09 -2.87
N ASP A 54 23.11 0.10 -2.32
CA ASP A 54 24.02 0.27 -1.17
C ASP A 54 23.47 -0.40 0.10
N ASP A 55 22.15 -0.33 0.32
CA ASP A 55 21.46 -1.05 1.39
C ASP A 55 20.67 -2.24 0.82
N GLN A 56 21.06 -3.44 1.23
CA GLN A 56 20.40 -4.70 0.85
C GLN A 56 19.57 -5.28 2.00
N SER A 57 19.19 -4.45 2.99
CA SER A 57 18.28 -4.86 4.06
C SER A 57 16.92 -5.29 3.49
N PRO A 58 16.20 -6.20 4.16
CA PRO A 58 14.86 -6.61 3.72
C PRO A 58 13.89 -5.44 3.56
N VAL A 59 14.05 -4.39 4.37
CA VAL A 59 13.24 -3.17 4.26
C VAL A 59 13.61 -2.40 3.00
N ALA A 60 14.90 -2.18 2.71
CA ALA A 60 15.31 -1.50 1.48
C ALA A 60 14.81 -2.22 0.22
N ILE A 61 14.92 -3.55 0.18
CA ILE A 61 14.41 -4.36 -0.94
C ILE A 61 12.89 -4.22 -1.06
N PHE A 62 12.16 -4.27 0.06
CA PHE A 62 10.72 -4.07 0.05
C PHE A 62 10.34 -2.69 -0.51
N LEU A 63 11.07 -1.63 -0.13
CA LEU A 63 10.82 -0.26 -0.58
C LEU A 63 11.26 0.01 -2.02
N ALA A 64 12.23 -0.75 -2.53
CA ALA A 64 12.55 -0.75 -3.95
C ALA A 64 11.39 -1.28 -4.81
N LEU A 65 10.64 -2.26 -4.30
CA LEU A 65 9.48 -2.84 -4.99
C LEU A 65 8.18 -2.09 -4.72
N PHE A 66 7.99 -1.63 -3.50
CA PHE A 66 6.79 -0.94 -3.02
C PHE A 66 7.18 0.39 -2.41
N SER A 67 7.47 1.35 -3.29
CA SER A 67 8.06 2.64 -2.93
C SER A 67 7.11 3.53 -2.14
N VAL A 68 7.69 4.52 -1.44
CA VAL A 68 6.94 5.54 -0.70
C VAL A 68 5.94 6.27 -1.62
N VAL A 69 6.32 6.56 -2.87
CA VAL A 69 5.41 7.19 -3.84
C VAL A 69 4.17 6.34 -4.13
N ILE A 70 4.31 5.01 -4.16
CA ILE A 70 3.15 4.10 -4.25
C ILE A 70 2.28 4.22 -3.01
N MET A 71 2.89 4.24 -1.83
CA MET A 71 2.18 4.35 -0.56
C MET A 71 1.45 5.69 -0.44
N GLU A 72 2.08 6.81 -0.78
CA GLU A 72 1.45 8.14 -0.78
C GLU A 72 0.27 8.21 -1.74
N SER A 73 0.40 7.63 -2.93
CA SER A 73 -0.72 7.52 -3.87
C SER A 73 -1.90 6.74 -3.26
N ILE A 74 -1.62 5.63 -2.56
CA ILE A 74 -2.64 4.85 -1.86
C ILE A 74 -3.31 5.68 -0.76
N VAL A 75 -2.53 6.39 0.05
CA VAL A 75 -3.04 7.28 1.11
C VAL A 75 -3.99 8.30 0.52
N PHE A 76 -3.55 9.00 -0.52
CA PHE A 76 -4.35 10.01 -1.21
C PHE A 76 -5.67 9.43 -1.73
N GLN A 77 -5.61 8.34 -2.50
CA GLN A 77 -6.78 7.73 -3.13
C GLN A 77 -7.76 7.14 -2.10
N SER A 78 -7.25 6.53 -1.03
CA SER A 78 -8.05 5.98 0.07
C SER A 78 -8.81 7.08 0.83
N ASN A 79 -8.16 8.23 1.09
CA ASN A 79 -8.80 9.38 1.74
C ASN A 79 -9.88 10.03 0.84
N ILE A 80 -9.64 10.12 -0.47
CA ILE A 80 -10.65 10.59 -1.43
C ILE A 80 -11.85 9.65 -1.44
N TYR A 81 -11.64 8.33 -1.47
CA TYR A 81 -12.72 7.36 -1.40
C TYR A 81 -13.52 7.46 -0.09
N ALA A 82 -12.84 7.57 1.06
CA ALA A 82 -13.49 7.70 2.35
C ALA A 82 -14.40 8.96 2.42
N THR A 83 -13.97 10.07 1.81
CA THR A 83 -14.77 11.31 1.70
C THR A 83 -16.08 11.09 0.95
N GLN A 84 -16.09 10.22 -0.05
CA GLN A 84 -17.29 9.92 -0.85
C GLN A 84 -18.35 9.14 -0.06
N SER A 85 -17.96 8.48 1.03
CA SER A 85 -18.92 7.76 1.89
C SER A 85 -19.85 8.70 2.68
N GLY A 86 -19.53 10.00 2.77
CA GLY A 86 -20.29 11.00 3.50
C GLY A 86 -20.26 10.84 5.03
N LYS A 87 -19.46 9.91 5.56
CA LYS A 87 -19.29 9.69 7.00
C LYS A 87 -18.05 10.43 7.50
N ASN A 88 -18.10 10.91 8.74
CA ASN A 88 -16.91 11.45 9.40
C ASN A 88 -15.86 10.35 9.58
N PHE A 89 -14.61 10.67 9.26
CA PHE A 89 -13.47 9.77 9.42
C PHE A 89 -12.20 10.56 9.75
N SER A 90 -11.23 9.89 10.39
CA SER A 90 -9.86 10.41 10.50
C SER A 90 -9.07 10.01 9.26
N ARG A 91 -8.40 10.98 8.64
CA ARG A 91 -7.56 10.76 7.46
C ARG A 91 -6.53 9.67 7.73
N LEU A 92 -6.33 8.79 6.76
CA LEU A 92 -5.22 7.84 6.73
C LEU A 92 -3.93 8.65 6.55
N THR A 93 -2.91 8.36 7.36
CA THR A 93 -1.55 8.90 7.16
C THR A 93 -0.62 7.87 6.51
N LEU A 94 0.54 8.32 6.05
CA LEU A 94 1.57 7.45 5.52
C LEU A 94 2.09 6.48 6.59
N GLU A 95 2.30 6.93 7.84
CA GLU A 95 2.77 6.06 8.91
C GLU A 95 1.76 4.97 9.25
N GLU A 96 0.47 5.31 9.28
CA GLU A 96 -0.60 4.33 9.49
C GLU A 96 -0.67 3.30 8.36
N LEU A 97 -0.44 3.71 7.11
CA LEU A 97 -0.38 2.78 5.98
C LEU A 97 0.84 1.86 6.07
N ILE A 98 2.02 2.40 6.39
CA ILE A 98 3.25 1.60 6.59
C ILE A 98 3.01 0.58 7.71
N LEU A 99 2.44 1.01 8.84
CA LEU A 99 2.13 0.11 9.95
C LEU A 99 1.10 -0.95 9.56
N PHE A 100 0.05 -0.57 8.82
CA PHE A 100 -0.94 -1.50 8.29
C PHE A 100 -0.30 -2.58 7.39
N LEU A 101 0.64 -2.21 6.52
CA LEU A 101 1.37 -3.15 5.66
C LEU A 101 2.27 -4.07 6.49
N ALA A 102 3.03 -3.53 7.46
CA ALA A 102 3.87 -4.31 8.37
C ALA A 102 3.04 -5.33 9.18
N MET A 103 1.85 -4.94 9.63
CA MET A 103 0.92 -5.83 10.30
C MET A 103 0.43 -6.95 9.36
N ASN A 104 0.09 -6.64 8.11
CA ASN A 104 -0.30 -7.68 7.13
C ASN A 104 0.83 -8.67 6.84
N LEU A 105 2.08 -8.20 6.73
CA LEU A 105 3.26 -9.08 6.59
C LEU A 105 3.43 -9.99 7.82
N THR A 106 3.31 -9.42 9.03
CA THR A 106 3.41 -10.15 10.29
C THR A 106 2.32 -11.23 10.41
N MET A 107 1.07 -10.88 10.10
CA MET A 107 -0.06 -11.82 10.12
C MET A 107 0.02 -12.88 9.01
N GLY A 108 0.72 -12.58 7.91
CA GLY A 108 1.06 -13.57 6.88
C GLY A 108 2.01 -14.65 7.39
N VAL A 109 2.96 -14.29 8.25
CA VAL A 109 3.91 -15.22 8.89
C VAL A 109 3.23 -16.00 10.02
N LYS A 110 2.62 -15.29 10.98
CA LYS A 110 1.89 -15.90 12.10
C LYS A 110 0.40 -15.87 11.81
N ARG A 111 -0.11 -16.82 11.02
CA ARG A 111 -1.50 -16.82 10.56
C ARG A 111 -2.49 -17.38 11.59
N LEU A 112 -3.53 -16.61 11.92
CA LEU A 112 -4.70 -17.05 12.70
C LEU A 112 -5.92 -17.31 11.79
N PRO A 113 -6.98 -17.98 12.28
CA PRO A 113 -8.18 -18.29 11.48
C PRO A 113 -8.86 -17.05 10.89
N SER A 114 -8.91 -15.96 11.66
CA SER A 114 -9.41 -14.64 11.25
C SER A 114 -8.43 -13.55 11.64
N TYR A 115 -8.32 -12.49 10.83
CA TYR A 115 -7.54 -11.31 11.23
C TYR A 115 -8.09 -10.66 12.51
N ARG A 116 -9.37 -10.88 12.85
CA ARG A 116 -9.92 -10.36 14.11
C ARG A 116 -9.43 -11.13 15.33
N ASP A 117 -8.95 -12.36 15.14
CA ASP A 117 -8.53 -13.22 16.25
C ASP A 117 -7.29 -12.70 16.95
N TYR A 118 -6.42 -11.93 16.27
CA TYR A 118 -5.27 -11.27 16.90
C TYR A 118 -5.68 -10.29 18.01
N TRP A 119 -6.88 -9.70 17.89
CA TRP A 119 -7.48 -8.81 18.91
C TRP A 119 -8.50 -9.53 19.80
N SER A 120 -8.58 -10.86 19.73
CA SER A 120 -9.45 -11.65 20.59
C SER A 120 -9.09 -11.44 22.07
N THR A 121 -10.07 -11.59 22.95
CA THR A 121 -9.84 -11.67 24.41
C THR A 121 -9.52 -13.09 24.87
N SER A 122 -9.56 -14.08 23.97
CA SER A 122 -9.19 -15.47 24.26
C SER A 122 -7.68 -15.62 24.30
N ASP A 123 -7.14 -16.16 25.39
CA ASP A 123 -5.68 -16.38 25.55
C ASP A 123 -5.05 -17.25 24.45
N ILE A 124 -5.83 -18.13 23.82
CA ILE A 124 -5.36 -19.02 22.75
C ILE A 124 -5.16 -18.26 21.43
N LEU A 125 -5.95 -17.20 21.20
CA LEU A 125 -6.00 -16.47 19.94
C LEU A 125 -5.34 -15.08 20.04
N HIS A 126 -5.40 -14.46 21.22
CA HIS A 126 -4.90 -13.12 21.45
C HIS A 126 -3.42 -13.00 21.08
N ASP A 127 -3.10 -11.99 20.28
CA ASP A 127 -1.73 -11.63 19.97
C ASP A 127 -1.40 -10.26 20.57
N PRO A 128 -0.63 -10.21 21.67
CA PRO A 128 -0.35 -8.95 22.35
C PRO A 128 0.55 -8.03 21.50
N TYR A 129 1.36 -8.58 20.59
CA TYR A 129 2.20 -7.77 19.71
C TYR A 129 1.32 -7.08 18.67
N VAL A 130 0.57 -7.82 17.86
CA VAL A 130 -0.29 -7.27 16.80
C VAL A 130 -1.37 -6.35 17.37
N SER A 131 -2.02 -6.76 18.45
CA SER A 131 -3.12 -5.98 19.02
C SER A 131 -2.68 -4.64 19.62
N SER A 132 -1.42 -4.53 20.06
CA SER A 132 -0.84 -3.29 20.59
C SER A 132 -0.48 -2.24 19.52
N LEU A 133 -0.25 -2.66 18.27
CA LEU A 133 0.20 -1.78 17.19
C LEU A 133 -0.90 -0.83 16.72
N MET A 134 -2.11 -1.36 16.52
CA MET A 134 -3.25 -0.61 16.00
C MET A 134 -4.57 -1.21 16.52
N PRO A 135 -5.57 -0.41 16.91
CA PRO A 135 -6.89 -0.93 17.25
C PRO A 135 -7.55 -1.66 16.08
N VAL A 136 -8.25 -2.78 16.34
CA VAL A 136 -8.96 -3.57 15.32
C VAL A 136 -9.94 -2.74 14.49
N THR A 137 -10.55 -1.72 15.10
CA THR A 137 -11.48 -0.80 14.45
C THR A 137 -10.78 0.07 13.40
N ARG A 138 -9.59 0.58 13.71
CA ARG A 138 -8.78 1.36 12.76
C ARG A 138 -8.22 0.47 11.67
N PHE A 139 -7.68 -0.70 12.01
CA PHE A 139 -7.23 -1.69 11.02
C PHE A 139 -8.36 -2.06 10.04
N THR A 140 -9.54 -2.39 10.56
CA THR A 140 -10.71 -2.74 9.74
C THR A 140 -11.16 -1.56 8.88
N TRP A 141 -11.07 -0.33 9.39
CA TRP A 141 -11.39 0.86 8.62
C TRP A 141 -10.42 1.06 7.45
N ILE A 142 -9.11 0.91 7.66
CA ILE A 142 -8.10 1.01 6.60
C ILE A 142 -8.35 -0.09 5.56
N PHE A 143 -8.54 -1.33 6.01
CA PHE A 143 -8.84 -2.48 5.13
C PHE A 143 -10.04 -2.22 4.21
N GLY A 144 -11.12 -1.63 4.74
CA GLY A 144 -12.34 -1.34 3.96
C GLY A 144 -12.26 -0.10 3.07
N ASN A 145 -11.29 0.80 3.30
CA ASN A 145 -11.13 2.04 2.54
C ASN A 145 -9.86 2.06 1.68
N PHE A 146 -9.05 1.00 1.69
CA PHE A 146 -7.86 0.87 0.86
C PHE A 146 -8.21 0.97 -0.63
N HIS A 147 -7.79 2.05 -1.29
CA HIS A 147 -8.06 2.32 -2.70
C HIS A 147 -6.80 2.73 -3.43
N LEU A 148 -6.66 2.22 -4.67
CA LEU A 148 -5.57 2.58 -5.58
C LEU A 148 -5.98 3.69 -6.57
N ASN A 149 -7.28 3.91 -6.76
CA ASN A 149 -7.81 4.89 -7.69
C ASN A 149 -9.23 5.30 -7.27
N ALA A 150 -9.54 6.59 -7.35
CA ALA A 150 -10.87 7.13 -7.05
C ALA A 150 -11.86 6.81 -8.18
N ASN A 151 -12.98 6.21 -7.81
CA ASN A 151 -14.00 5.75 -8.77
C ASN A 151 -14.84 6.86 -9.41
N THR A 152 -14.62 8.13 -9.03
CA THR A 152 -15.38 9.29 -9.54
C THR A 152 -15.22 9.53 -11.04
N LEU A 153 -14.08 9.11 -11.61
CA LEU A 153 -13.82 9.18 -13.06
C LEU A 153 -14.26 7.92 -13.82
N MET A 154 -14.70 6.87 -13.11
CA MET A 154 -15.20 5.66 -13.77
C MET A 154 -16.63 5.90 -14.24
N LYS A 155 -16.81 6.07 -15.56
CA LYS A 155 -18.14 6.08 -16.18
C LYS A 155 -18.93 4.85 -15.70
N LYS A 156 -20.10 5.07 -15.11
CA LYS A 156 -21.05 3.98 -14.84
C LYS A 156 -21.30 3.24 -16.15
N LYS A 157 -21.18 1.92 -16.14
CA LYS A 157 -21.63 1.11 -17.27
C LYS A 157 -23.12 1.41 -17.45
N ALA A 158 -23.48 1.95 -18.62
CA ALA A 158 -24.85 2.04 -19.08
C ALA A 158 -25.41 0.63 -19.34
#